data_AF-A0A914YPS8-F1
#
_entry.id   AF-A0A914YPS8-F1
#
_cell.length_a   1.000
_cell.length_b   1.000
_cell.length_c   1.000
_cell.angle_alpha   90.00
_cell.angle_beta   90.00
_cell.angle_gamma   90.00
#
_symmetry.space_group_name_H-M   'P 1'
#
loop_
_entity.id
_entity.type
_entity.pdbx_description
1 polymer ?
#
loop_
_entity_poly.entity_id
_entity_poly.type
_entity_poly.pdbx_seq_one_letter_code
_entity_poly.pdbx_strand_id
1 'polypeptide(L)'
;MINGDEHVEVGFMTGKPFREDTGFAVKNKPKTGDNLVAIESVGNNGLIIIEEGILLPDQINLGITYQKSYTTLPLLEGNRTFKLLAPHILEERVRLVLSNGKIEKFRKKYVKVFDYLEDYVSHH
;
A
#
# COMPACT_ATOMS: atom_id res chain seq x y z
N MET A 1 27.62 14.47 -1.63
CA MET A 1 27.59 13.00 -1.58
C MET A 1 26.14 12.57 -1.47
N ILE A 2 25.55 12.12 -2.57
CA ILE A 2 24.17 11.61 -2.61
C ILE A 2 24.32 10.09 -2.43
N ASN A 3 24.06 9.58 -1.24
CA ASN A 3 23.86 8.14 -1.04
C ASN A 3 22.44 7.84 -1.50
N GLY A 4 22.28 7.68 -2.82
CA GLY A 4 21.05 7.22 -3.44
C GLY A 4 20.94 5.72 -3.27
N ASP A 5 20.58 5.28 -2.06
CA ASP A 5 20.01 3.95 -1.91
C ASP A 5 18.56 4.07 -2.42
N GLU A 6 18.39 3.93 -3.74
CA GLU A 6 17.08 3.95 -4.37
C GLU A 6 16.32 2.70 -3.93
N HIS A 7 15.59 2.82 -2.82
CA HIS A 7 14.62 1.82 -2.42
C HIS A 7 13.46 1.85 -3.42
N VAL A 8 13.52 0.92 -4.37
CA VAL A 8 12.47 0.70 -5.37
C VAL A 8 11.56 -0.40 -4.85
N GLU A 9 10.37 0.00 -4.46
CA GLU A 9 9.25 -0.87 -4.11
C GLU A 9 8.31 -0.92 -5.30
N VAL A 10 8.02 -2.11 -5.82
CA VAL A 10 6.94 -2.30 -6.79
C VAL A 10 5.80 -2.96 -6.04
N GLY A 11 4.69 -2.24 -5.92
CA GLY A 11 3.48 -2.71 -5.28
C GLY A 11 2.33 -2.65 -6.26
N PHE A 12 1.50 -3.68 -6.27
CA PHE A 12 0.21 -3.63 -6.94
C PHE A 12 -0.85 -3.41 -5.87
N MET A 13 -1.57 -2.29 -5.98
CA MET A 13 -2.73 -2.03 -5.15
C MET A 13 -3.91 -2.76 -5.79
N THR A 14 -4.48 -3.72 -5.07
CA THR A 14 -5.68 -4.40 -5.50
C THR A 14 -6.82 -3.97 -4.57
N GLY A 15 -7.90 -3.43 -5.15
CA GLY A 15 -9.15 -3.35 -4.41
C GLY A 15 -9.63 -4.78 -4.26
N LYS A 16 -9.42 -5.41 -3.08
CA LYS A 16 -9.60 -6.85 -2.83
C LYS A 16 -10.82 -7.41 -3.59
N PRO A 17 -10.63 -7.97 -4.81
CA PRO A 17 -11.76 -8.36 -5.64
C PRO A 17 -12.37 -9.62 -5.07
N PHE A 18 -13.67 -9.72 -5.26
CA PHE A 18 -14.40 -10.88 -4.84
C PHE A 18 -14.20 -12.02 -5.88
N ARG A 19 -13.34 -13.02 -5.57
CA ARG A 19 -13.40 -14.45 -5.99
C ARG A 19 -12.61 -14.77 -7.28
N GLU A 20 -11.37 -15.25 -7.18
CA GLU A 20 -10.72 -16.01 -8.26
C GLU A 20 -10.14 -17.35 -7.78
N ASP A 21 -10.34 -18.39 -8.61
CA ASP A 21 -9.98 -19.79 -8.32
C ASP A 21 -8.49 -20.11 -8.56
N THR A 22 -7.71 -19.12 -8.99
CA THR A 22 -6.26 -19.00 -8.76
C THR A 22 -5.97 -17.52 -8.52
N GLY A 23 -6.34 -17.04 -7.32
CA GLY A 23 -6.42 -15.62 -7.00
C GLY A 23 -7.56 -15.32 -6.03
N PHE A 24 -7.47 -15.85 -4.81
CA PHE A 24 -8.37 -15.58 -3.67
C PHE A 24 -9.85 -16.01 -3.80
N ALA A 25 -10.25 -17.02 -3.03
CA ALA A 25 -11.63 -17.49 -2.89
C ALA A 25 -12.53 -16.54 -2.07
N VAL A 26 -13.75 -16.31 -2.56
CA VAL A 26 -14.81 -15.57 -1.83
C VAL A 26 -15.73 -16.49 -1.08
N LYS A 27 -15.64 -16.36 0.22
CA LYS A 27 -16.75 -16.54 1.14
C LYS A 27 -16.66 -15.37 2.10
N ASN A 28 -17.77 -14.63 2.29
CA ASN A 28 -17.95 -13.55 3.27
C ASN A 28 -17.69 -12.11 2.80
N LYS A 29 -18.36 -11.66 1.74
CA LYS A 29 -18.62 -10.21 1.56
C LYS A 29 -19.74 -9.80 2.54
N PRO A 30 -19.51 -8.88 3.49
CA PRO A 30 -20.61 -8.35 4.27
C PRO A 30 -21.44 -7.39 3.40
N LYS A 31 -22.78 -7.45 3.50
CA LYS A 31 -23.70 -6.58 2.73
C LYS A 31 -23.58 -5.10 3.12
N THR A 32 -22.96 -4.83 4.25
CA THR A 32 -22.71 -3.54 4.89
C THR A 32 -21.37 -3.63 5.62
N GLY A 33 -20.57 -2.57 5.67
CA GLY A 33 -19.28 -2.55 6.39
C GLY A 33 -18.19 -1.75 5.67
N ASP A 34 -16.98 -1.77 6.25
CA ASP A 34 -15.83 -1.01 5.77
C ASP A 34 -15.34 -1.49 4.40
N ASN A 35 -14.88 -0.56 3.57
CA ASN A 35 -14.26 -0.89 2.28
C ASN A 35 -12.85 -1.42 2.53
N LEU A 36 -12.68 -2.75 2.46
CA LEU A 36 -11.40 -3.39 2.69
C LEU A 36 -10.51 -3.35 1.43
N VAL A 37 -9.21 -3.10 1.65
CA VAL A 37 -8.20 -3.04 0.59
C VAL A 37 -6.93 -3.77 1.02
N ALA A 38 -6.13 -4.20 0.05
CA ALA A 38 -4.83 -4.79 0.29
C ALA A 38 -3.80 -4.25 -0.71
N ILE A 39 -2.55 -4.15 -0.27
CA ILE A 39 -1.38 -3.92 -1.13
C ILE A 39 -0.42 -5.07 -0.96
N GLU A 40 -0.02 -5.64 -2.08
CA GLU A 40 1.06 -6.63 -2.15
C GLU A 40 2.28 -5.95 -2.76
N SER A 41 3.39 -5.93 -2.01
CA SER A 41 4.62 -5.27 -2.42
C SER A 41 5.80 -6.21 -2.36
N VAL A 42 6.67 -6.08 -3.35
CA VAL A 42 7.99 -6.71 -3.37
C VAL A 42 9.05 -5.61 -3.51
N GLY A 43 9.94 -5.54 -2.52
CA GLY A 43 11.06 -4.60 -2.51
C GLY A 43 12.34 -5.23 -3.07
N ASN A 44 13.14 -4.43 -3.76
CA ASN A 44 14.49 -4.81 -4.21
C ASN A 44 15.45 -5.18 -3.07
N ASN A 45 15.09 -4.88 -1.83
CA ASN A 45 15.80 -5.28 -0.62
C ASN A 45 15.52 -6.74 -0.20
N GLY A 46 14.69 -7.49 -0.94
CA GLY A 46 14.34 -8.88 -0.64
C GLY A 46 13.25 -9.01 0.42
N LEU A 47 12.43 -7.97 0.60
CA LEU A 47 11.26 -7.97 1.46
C LEU A 47 9.98 -8.11 0.62
N ILE A 48 9.14 -9.06 1.00
CA ILE A 48 7.77 -9.24 0.49
C ILE A 48 6.83 -8.87 1.63
N ILE A 49 5.85 -8.01 1.37
CA ILE A 49 4.82 -7.63 2.35
C ILE A 49 3.42 -7.69 1.74
N ILE A 50 2.45 -8.06 2.58
CA ILE A 50 1.03 -7.81 2.33
C ILE A 50 0.56 -6.88 3.44
N GLU A 51 0.00 -5.75 3.04
CA GLU A 51 -0.62 -4.79 3.93
C GLU A 51 -2.12 -4.78 3.67
N GLU A 52 -2.94 -5.00 4.70
CA GLU A 52 -4.40 -4.93 4.60
C GLU A 52 -4.95 -3.79 5.44
N GLY A 53 -6.10 -3.26 5.05
CA GLY A 53 -6.81 -2.29 5.86
C GLY A 53 -8.05 -1.71 5.18
N ILE A 54 -8.33 -0.44 5.48
CA ILE A 54 -9.61 0.18 5.17
C ILE A 54 -9.42 1.42 4.29
N LEU A 55 -10.24 1.50 3.24
CA LEU A 55 -10.48 2.69 2.44
C LEU A 55 -11.57 3.54 3.07
N LEU A 56 -11.21 4.77 3.40
CA LEU A 56 -12.08 5.85 3.87
C LEU A 56 -12.17 6.93 2.77
N PRO A 57 -13.11 7.90 2.86
CA PRO A 57 -13.36 8.85 1.77
C PRO A 57 -12.14 9.61 1.27
N ASP A 58 -11.21 9.99 2.16
CA ASP A 58 -10.01 10.77 1.84
C ASP A 58 -8.71 10.06 2.20
N GLN A 59 -8.75 8.80 2.65
CA GLN A 59 -7.56 8.10 3.11
C GLN A 59 -7.68 6.58 3.04
N ILE A 60 -6.53 5.93 2.91
CA ILE A 60 -6.36 4.49 3.05
C ILE A 60 -5.45 4.27 4.26
N ASN A 61 -5.86 3.42 5.19
CA ASN A 61 -5.05 2.99 6.32
C ASN A 61 -4.76 1.50 6.20
N LEU A 62 -3.49 1.13 6.27
CA LEU A 62 -3.01 -0.24 6.09
C LEU A 62 -2.10 -0.64 7.25
N GLY A 63 -2.16 -1.91 7.62
CA GLY A 63 -1.20 -2.56 8.50
C GLY A 63 -0.65 -3.84 7.85
N ILE A 64 0.60 -4.16 8.14
CA ILE A 64 1.22 -5.40 7.67
C ILE A 64 0.49 -6.60 8.28
N THR A 65 -0.02 -7.50 7.45
CA THR A 65 -0.65 -8.76 7.86
C THR A 65 0.22 -9.96 7.49
N TYR A 66 1.06 -9.82 6.46
CA TYR A 66 2.04 -10.82 6.07
C TYR A 66 3.35 -10.16 5.69
N GLN A 67 4.45 -10.84 6.02
CA GLN A 67 5.76 -10.48 5.54
C GLN A 67 6.62 -11.72 5.33
N LYS A 68 7.56 -11.61 4.41
CA LYS A 68 8.66 -12.54 4.25
C LYS A 68 9.91 -11.77 3.86
N SER A 69 10.97 -11.97 4.62
CA SER A 69 12.27 -11.38 4.32
C SER A 69 13.30 -12.46 4.01
N TYR A 70 14.13 -12.20 3.00
CA TYR A 70 15.25 -13.05 2.62
C TYR A 70 16.59 -12.44 2.98
N THR A 71 16.70 -11.11 2.94
CA THR A 71 17.96 -10.36 3.06
C THR A 71 17.87 -9.14 3.97
N THR A 72 16.68 -8.79 4.47
CA THR A 72 16.49 -7.68 5.43
C THR A 72 16.17 -8.17 6.83
N LEU A 73 16.27 -7.26 7.80
CA LEU A 73 15.71 -7.52 9.12
C LEU A 73 14.18 -7.65 9.03
N PRO A 74 13.58 -8.66 9.68
CA PRO A 74 12.13 -8.76 9.78
C PRO A 74 11.53 -7.52 10.46
N LEU A 75 10.32 -7.15 10.03
CA LEU A 75 9.52 -6.11 10.66
C LEU A 75 8.75 -6.72 11.84
N LEU A 76 8.60 -5.98 12.93
CA LEU A 76 7.69 -6.33 14.03
C LEU A 76 6.30 -5.74 13.79
N GLU A 77 6.27 -4.53 13.24
CA GLU A 77 5.06 -3.77 12.98
C GLU A 77 5.33 -2.87 11.77
N GLY A 78 4.29 -2.63 10.97
CA GLY A 78 4.33 -1.59 9.96
C GLY A 78 2.93 -1.07 9.69
N ASN A 79 2.85 0.24 9.50
CA ASN A 79 1.62 0.92 9.12
C ASN A 79 1.89 1.92 7.99
N ARG A 80 0.98 1.93 7.02
CA ARG A 80 1.00 2.84 5.88
C ARG A 80 -0.33 3.57 5.79
N THR A 81 -0.27 4.88 5.62
CA THR A 81 -1.43 5.71 5.33
C THR A 81 -1.20 6.48 4.05
N PHE A 82 -2.16 6.39 3.14
CA PHE A 82 -2.29 7.33 2.03
C PHE A 82 -3.42 8.29 2.35
N LYS A 83 -3.19 9.59 2.27
CA LYS A 83 -4.21 10.61 2.51
C LYS A 83 -4.27 11.59 1.34
N LEU A 84 -5.44 11.76 0.78
CA LEU A 84 -5.73 12.78 -0.21
C LEU A 84 -5.86 14.13 0.51
N LEU A 85 -4.86 15.00 0.35
CA LEU A 85 -4.86 16.32 0.98
C LEU A 85 -5.64 17.35 0.16
N ALA A 86 -5.65 17.16 -1.16
CA ALA A 86 -6.40 17.93 -2.14
C ALA A 86 -6.64 17.02 -3.36
N PRO A 87 -7.56 17.34 -4.29
CA PRO A 87 -7.87 16.49 -5.44
C PRO A 87 -6.67 16.07 -6.32
N HIS A 88 -5.56 16.81 -6.25
CA HIS A 88 -4.34 16.55 -7.00
C HIS A 88 -3.11 16.32 -6.10
N ILE A 89 -3.29 16.16 -4.79
CA ILE A 89 -2.18 16.00 -3.83
C ILE A 89 -2.45 14.80 -2.94
N LEU A 90 -1.63 13.77 -3.08
CA LEU A 90 -1.62 12.59 -2.22
C LEU A 90 -0.42 12.66 -1.27
N GLU A 91 -0.63 12.34 0.00
CA GLU A 91 0.43 12.16 0.97
C GLU A 91 0.49 10.71 1.42
N GLU A 92 1.68 10.13 1.39
CA GLU A 92 1.97 8.83 1.96
C GLU A 92 2.77 9.00 3.26
N ARG A 93 2.36 8.26 4.29
CA ARG A 93 3.08 8.13 5.56
C ARG A 93 3.30 6.67 5.85
N VAL A 94 4.54 6.29 6.12
CA VAL A 94 4.91 4.93 6.51
C VAL A 94 5.62 5.01 7.86
N ARG A 95 5.29 4.10 8.77
CA ARG A 95 6.09 3.84 9.96
C ARG A 95 6.33 2.34 10.06
N LEU A 96 7.59 1.97 10.25
CA LEU A 96 8.08 0.61 10.38
C LEU A 96 8.78 0.45 11.72
N VAL A 97 8.57 -0.68 12.38
CA VAL A 97 9.32 -1.12 13.57
C VAL A 97 10.07 -2.37 13.18
N LEU A 98 11.40 -2.32 13.22
CA LEU A 98 12.28 -3.43 12.89
C LEU A 98 12.50 -4.33 14.11
N SER A 99 12.82 -5.60 13.87
CA SER A 99 13.14 -6.59 14.91
C SER A 99 14.28 -6.20 15.85
N ASN A 100 15.18 -5.30 15.43
CA ASN A 100 16.25 -4.75 16.27
C ASN A 100 15.80 -3.55 17.13
N GLY A 101 14.51 -3.22 17.15
CA GLY A 101 13.96 -2.08 17.89
C GLY A 101 14.08 -0.73 17.19
N LYS A 102 14.72 -0.66 16.01
CA LYS A 102 14.79 0.57 15.22
C LYS A 102 13.41 0.92 14.65
N ILE A 103 13.06 2.20 14.73
CA ILE A 103 11.84 2.74 14.12
C ILE A 103 12.22 3.58 12.91
N GLU A 104 11.61 3.30 11.77
CA GLU A 104 11.77 4.07 10.54
C GLU A 104 10.45 4.76 10.18
N LYS A 105 10.53 6.01 9.72
CA LYS A 105 9.36 6.81 9.35
C LYS A 105 9.63 7.51 8.03
N PHE A 106 8.70 7.38 7.10
CA PHE A 106 8.78 8.00 5.78
C PHE A 106 7.54 8.85 5.54
N ARG A 107 7.74 9.98 4.86
CA ARG A 107 6.66 10.84 4.41
C ARG A 107 6.96 11.30 2.99
N LYS A 108 6.07 10.97 2.06
CA LYS A 108 6.17 11.35 0.65
C LYS A 108 4.91 12.10 0.24
N LYS A 109 5.06 13.03 -0.70
CA LYS A 109 3.94 13.74 -1.31
C LYS A 109 4.01 13.54 -2.82
N TYR A 110 2.87 13.24 -3.41
CA TYR A 110 2.71 13.03 -4.84
C TYR A 110 1.72 14.06 -5.38
N VAL A 111 2.03 14.62 -6.53
CA VAL A 111 1.14 15.53 -7.27
C VAL A 111 0.58 14.78 -8.46
N LYS A 112 -0.73 14.85 -8.68
CA LYS A 112 -1.37 14.26 -9.86
C LYS A 112 -0.86 14.98 -11.10
N VAL A 113 -0.18 14.25 -11.98
CA VAL A 113 0.33 14.78 -13.26
C VAL A 113 -0.52 14.35 -14.46
N PHE A 114 -1.34 13.31 -14.31
CA PHE A 114 -2.18 12.75 -15.36
C PHE A 114 -3.42 12.09 -14.75
N ASP A 115 -4.56 12.17 -15.42
CA ASP A 115 -5.82 11.53 -15.00
C ASP A 115 -6.26 10.48 -16.02
N TYR A 116 -5.92 9.23 -15.75
CA TYR A 116 -6.30 8.10 -16.61
C TYR A 116 -7.81 7.85 -16.66
N LEU A 117 -8.59 8.31 -15.67
CA LEU A 117 -10.03 8.08 -15.63
C LEU A 117 -10.79 9.15 -16.43
N GLU A 118 -10.36 10.40 -16.35
CA GLU A 118 -10.94 11.50 -17.14
C GLU A 118 -10.70 11.28 -18.64
N ASP A 119 -9.51 10.83 -19.01
CA ASP A 119 -9.16 10.55 -20.41
C ASP A 119 -9.85 9.30 -20.97
N TYR A 120 -10.18 8.32 -20.12
CA TYR A 120 -10.90 7.11 -20.53
C TYR A 120 -12.40 7.37 -20.73
N VAL A 121 -13.03 8.20 -19.89
CA VAL A 121 -14.47 8.49 -19.96
C VAL A 121 -14.81 9.44 -21.12
N SER A 122 -13.87 10.29 -21.56
CA SER A 122 -14.10 11.26 -22.64
C SER A 122 -14.13 10.67 -24.06
N HIS A 123 -13.84 9.37 -24.22
CA HIS A 123 -13.78 8.69 -25.52
C HIS A 123 -14.92 7.67 -25.76
N HIS A 124 -15.91 7.59 -24.87
CA HIS A 124 -17.13 6.76 -24.99
C HIS A 124 -18.38 7.59 -24.70
#